data_AF-W6WAN7-F1
#
_entry.id   AF-W6WAN7-F1
#
_cell.length_a   1.000
_cell.length_b   1.000
_cell.length_c   1.000
_cell.angle_alpha   90.00
_cell.angle_beta   90.00
_cell.angle_gamma   90.00
#
_symmetry.space_group_name_H-M   'P 1'
#
loop_
_entity.id
_entity.type
_entity.pdbx_description
1 polymer ?
#
loop_
_entity_poly.entity_id
_entity_poly.type
_entity_poly.pdbx_seq_one_letter_code
_entity_poly.pdbx_strand_id
1 'polypeptide(L)'
;MDNIVEIELCEPAPFLFGENGHLGVTDGTSVWIVAVTREAMIATADPPEASLKRLVRYADLYRDMAEAMLTRGEAQDGKIWIFEKDIIARRSPRRSGFDRAEARPRPPVRTSDG
;
A
#
# COMPACT_ATOMS: atom_id res chain seq x y z
N MET A 1 -13.68 -6.67 -13.11
CA MET A 1 -12.42 -7.42 -13.05
C MET A 1 -11.46 -6.49 -12.36
N ASP A 2 -11.18 -6.76 -11.09
CA ASP A 2 -10.15 -6.03 -10.37
C ASP A 2 -8.83 -6.47 -11.00
N ASN A 3 -8.17 -5.57 -11.74
CA ASN A 3 -6.86 -5.84 -12.33
C ASN A 3 -5.84 -5.88 -11.19
N ILE A 4 -5.70 -7.04 -10.56
CA ILE A 4 -4.67 -7.27 -9.54
C ILE A 4 -3.34 -7.37 -10.30
N VAL A 5 -2.47 -6.38 -10.11
CA VAL A 5 -1.09 -6.44 -10.60
C VAL A 5 -0.27 -7.17 -9.54
N GLU A 6 0.12 -8.40 -9.84
CA GLU A 6 1.02 -9.19 -9.00
C GLU A 6 2.46 -8.89 -9.43
N ILE A 7 3.29 -8.41 -8.51
CA ILE A 7 4.70 -8.10 -8.80
C ILE A 7 5.62 -8.78 -7.81
N GLU A 8 6.82 -9.09 -8.27
CA GLU A 8 7.88 -9.70 -7.48
C GLU A 8 9.09 -8.76 -7.36
N LEU A 9 9.88 -8.93 -6.30
CA LEU A 9 11.16 -8.26 -6.17
C LEU A 9 12.13 -8.84 -7.22
N CYS A 10 12.85 -7.97 -7.92
CA CYS A 10 13.85 -8.37 -8.90
C CYS A 10 15.15 -7.57 -8.72
N GLU A 11 16.15 -7.88 -9.55
CA GLU A 11 17.34 -7.03 -9.62
C GLU A 11 16.99 -5.66 -10.22
N PRO A 12 17.60 -4.55 -9.74
CA PRO A 12 18.62 -4.52 -8.69
C PRO A 12 18.05 -4.81 -7.30
N ALA A 13 18.80 -5.60 -6.53
CA ALA A 13 18.56 -5.78 -5.10
C ALA A 13 18.48 -4.41 -4.39
N PRO A 14 17.75 -4.31 -3.25
CA PRO A 14 17.54 -3.02 -2.60
C PRO A 14 18.84 -2.28 -2.34
N PHE A 15 18.87 -0.98 -2.64
CA PHE A 15 20.06 -0.14 -2.50
C PHE A 15 19.68 1.29 -2.09
N LEU A 16 20.66 2.05 -1.60
CA LEU A 16 20.49 3.47 -1.32
C LEU A 16 21.13 4.29 -2.45
N PHE A 17 20.43 5.32 -2.89
CA PHE A 17 20.97 6.32 -3.81
C PHE A 17 20.62 7.71 -3.29
N GLY A 18 21.66 8.49 -2.94
CA GLY A 18 21.49 9.66 -2.09
C GLY A 18 20.93 9.24 -0.74
N GLU A 19 19.79 9.85 -0.37
CA GLU A 19 19.10 9.58 0.89
C GLU A 19 17.93 8.60 0.74
N ASN A 20 17.61 8.20 -0.49
CA ASN A 20 16.42 7.41 -0.83
C ASN A 20 16.75 5.93 -1.03
N GLY A 21 15.82 5.08 -0.63
CA GLY A 21 15.87 3.65 -0.90
C GLY A 21 15.31 3.33 -2.28
N HIS A 22 15.91 2.35 -2.96
CA HIS A 22 15.49 1.90 -4.27
C HIS A 22 15.43 0.38 -4.29
N LEU A 23 14.44 -0.18 -4.96
CA LEU A 23 14.31 -1.62 -5.20
C LEU A 23 13.67 -1.88 -6.57
N GLY A 24 14.10 -2.94 -7.25
CA GLY A 24 13.49 -3.42 -8.48
C GLY A 24 12.25 -4.25 -8.22
N VAL A 25 11.20 -4.04 -9.01
CA VAL A 25 10.00 -4.90 -9.05
C VAL A 25 9.59 -5.22 -10.49
N THR A 26 8.97 -6.38 -10.70
CA THR A 26 8.53 -6.83 -12.02
C THR A 26 7.25 -7.65 -11.96
N ASP A 27 6.42 -7.56 -13.01
CA ASP A 27 5.27 -8.44 -13.24
C ASP A 27 5.60 -9.58 -14.23
N GLY A 28 6.90 -9.78 -14.52
CA GLY A 28 7.40 -10.73 -15.53
C GLY A 28 7.42 -10.19 -16.97
N THR A 29 6.77 -9.04 -17.24
CA THR A 29 6.75 -8.39 -18.57
C THR A 29 7.47 -7.04 -18.55
N SER A 30 7.25 -6.25 -17.51
CA SER A 30 7.80 -4.92 -17.31
C SER A 30 8.59 -4.87 -16.00
N VAL A 31 9.52 -3.92 -15.92
CA VAL A 31 10.34 -3.69 -14.73
C VAL A 31 10.15 -2.25 -14.29
N TRP A 32 9.97 -2.05 -12.99
CA TRP A 32 9.89 -0.73 -12.36
C TRP A 32 10.92 -0.61 -11.24
N ILE A 33 11.34 0.62 -10.98
CA ILE A 33 12.11 0.98 -9.80
C ILE A 33 11.18 1.64 -8.80
N VAL A 34 11.03 1.04 -7.62
CA VAL A 34 10.37 1.68 -6.49
C VAL A 34 11.38 2.57 -5.78
N ALA A 35 11.14 3.87 -5.77
CA ALA A 35 11.94 4.87 -5.07
C ALA A 35 11.21 5.29 -3.78
N VAL A 36 11.79 4.91 -2.64
CA VAL A 36 11.25 5.18 -1.30
C VAL A 36 12.01 6.36 -0.71
N THR A 37 11.31 7.43 -0.36
CA THR A 37 11.99 8.60 0.23
C THR A 37 12.56 8.30 1.61
N ARG A 38 13.58 9.06 2.03
CA ARG A 38 14.16 8.97 3.37
C ARG A 38 13.09 9.03 4.47
N GLU A 39 12.17 9.97 4.34
CA GLU A 39 11.06 10.19 5.29
C GLU A 39 10.12 8.98 5.32
N ALA A 40 9.84 8.38 4.17
CA ALA A 40 9.05 7.15 4.10
C ALA A 40 9.75 5.98 4.80
N MET A 41 11.07 5.81 4.63
CA MET A 41 11.83 4.78 5.34
C MET A 41 11.81 4.99 6.86
N ILE A 42 12.03 6.24 7.31
CA ILE A 42 11.96 6.62 8.73
C ILE A 42 10.57 6.35 9.29
N ALA A 43 9.52 6.77 8.57
CA ALA A 43 8.15 6.57 8.99
C ALA A 43 7.78 5.09 9.04
N THR A 44 8.36 4.24 8.19
CA THR A 44 8.09 2.80 8.13
C THR A 44 8.66 2.05 9.34
N ALA A 45 9.85 2.41 9.79
CA ALA A 45 10.60 1.70 10.82
C ALA A 45 10.25 2.16 12.25
N ASP A 46 10.28 1.20 13.18
CA ASP A 46 10.30 1.47 14.63
C ASP A 46 11.48 0.68 15.26
N PRO A 47 12.45 1.33 15.95
CA PRO A 47 12.67 2.77 16.00
C PRO A 47 12.89 3.41 14.61
N PRO A 48 12.61 4.72 14.44
CA PRO A 48 12.72 5.40 13.15
C PRO A 48 14.16 5.41 12.62
N GLU A 49 14.35 4.90 11.41
CA GLU A 49 15.68 4.69 10.84
C GLU A 49 15.59 4.56 9.31
N ALA A 50 16.39 5.36 8.59
CA ALA A 50 16.61 5.23 7.15
C ALA A 50 17.96 4.58 6.90
N SER A 51 17.97 3.26 6.73
CA SER A 51 19.17 2.48 6.43
C SER A 51 18.88 1.40 5.41
N LEU A 52 19.91 0.93 4.70
CA LEU A 52 19.78 -0.18 3.76
C LEU A 52 19.22 -1.44 4.45
N LYS A 53 19.64 -1.69 5.69
CA LYS A 53 19.12 -2.82 6.49
C LYS A 53 17.61 -2.71 6.70
N ARG A 54 17.09 -1.51 6.98
CA ARG A 54 15.65 -1.26 7.11
C ARG A 54 14.94 -1.37 5.77
N LEU A 55 15.53 -0.84 4.70
CA LEU A 55 14.99 -0.97 3.34
C LEU A 55 14.80 -2.44 2.95
N VAL A 56 15.84 -3.27 3.11
CA VAL A 56 15.78 -4.72 2.83
C VAL A 56 14.73 -5.40 3.70
N ARG A 57 14.69 -5.07 5.01
CA ARG A 57 13.72 -5.64 5.95
C ARG A 57 12.27 -5.35 5.56
N TYR A 58 11.99 -4.21 4.95
CA TYR A 58 10.65 -3.77 4.54
C TYR A 58 10.44 -3.85 3.02
N ALA A 59 11.26 -4.59 2.27
CA ALA A 59 11.17 -4.67 0.82
C ALA A 59 9.80 -5.20 0.35
N ASP A 60 9.29 -6.27 0.98
CA ASP A 60 7.98 -6.84 0.66
C ASP A 60 6.85 -5.83 0.91
N LEU A 61 6.98 -5.00 1.96
CA LEU A 61 6.02 -3.96 2.26
C LEU A 61 5.97 -2.91 1.14
N TYR A 62 7.14 -2.48 0.65
CA TYR A 62 7.21 -1.51 -0.45
C TYR A 62 6.74 -2.11 -1.77
N ARG A 63 6.96 -3.40 -2.00
CA ARG A 63 6.40 -4.17 -3.12
C ARG A 63 4.87 -4.15 -3.07
N ASP A 64 4.25 -4.54 -1.96
CA ASP A 64 2.79 -4.54 -1.81
C ASP A 64 2.19 -3.14 -2.05
N MET A 65 2.90 -2.09 -1.62
CA MET A 65 2.50 -0.71 -1.91
C MET A 65 2.61 -0.39 -3.40
N ALA A 66 3.69 -0.82 -4.05
CA ALA A 66 3.90 -0.64 -5.47
C ALA A 66 2.83 -1.37 -6.32
N GLU A 67 2.40 -2.58 -5.95
CA GLU A 67 1.28 -3.28 -6.59
C GLU A 67 0.00 -2.44 -6.55
N ALA A 68 -0.32 -1.90 -5.37
CA ALA A 68 -1.50 -1.07 -5.19
C ALA A 68 -1.41 0.23 -6.00
N MET A 69 -0.21 0.81 -6.14
CA MET A 69 0.04 2.02 -6.94
C MET A 69 -0.03 1.74 -8.44
N LEU A 70 0.51 0.62 -8.90
CA LEU A 70 0.43 0.17 -10.30
C LEU A 70 -1.02 -0.08 -10.73
N THR A 71 -1.81 -0.72 -9.86
CA THR A 71 -3.24 -0.94 -10.08
C THR A 71 -4.00 0.39 -10.26
N ARG A 72 -3.53 1.49 -9.63
CA ARG A 72 -4.09 2.84 -9.77
C ARG A 72 -3.49 3.64 -10.93
N GLY A 73 -2.51 3.10 -11.66
CA GLY A 73 -1.82 3.79 -12.75
C GLY A 73 -0.87 4.91 -12.28
N GLU A 74 -0.33 4.81 -11.06
CA GLU A 74 0.51 5.85 -10.44
C GLU A 74 2.01 5.72 -10.79
N ALA A 75 2.40 4.75 -11.61
CA ALA A 75 3.76 4.63 -12.11
C ALA A 75 4.06 5.71 -13.15
N GLN A 76 5.22 6.35 -13.03
CA GLN A 76 5.68 7.40 -13.94
C GLN A 76 7.08 7.06 -14.43
N ASP A 77 7.25 6.95 -15.76
CA ASP A 77 8.54 6.73 -16.41
C ASP A 77 9.34 5.53 -15.83
N GLY A 78 8.65 4.39 -15.66
CA GLY A 78 9.25 3.18 -15.09
C GLY A 78 9.58 3.28 -13.60
N LYS A 79 9.11 4.32 -12.90
CA LYS A 79 9.35 4.53 -11.47
C LYS A 79 8.05 4.64 -10.68
N ILE A 80 8.12 4.17 -9.45
CA ILE A 80 7.03 4.26 -8.47
C ILE A 80 7.59 4.97 -7.25
N TRP A 81 7.02 6.10 -6.87
CA TRP A 81 7.51 6.89 -5.74
C TRP A 81 6.69 6.63 -4.49
N ILE A 82 7.34 6.21 -3.42
CA ILE A 82 6.71 6.05 -2.10
C ILE A 82 7.19 7.17 -1.20
N PHE A 83 6.26 8.04 -0.81
CA PHE A 83 6.49 9.16 0.10
C PHE A 83 5.97 8.83 1.50
N GLU A 84 6.40 9.63 2.49
CA GLU A 84 5.92 9.49 3.88
C GLU A 84 4.40 9.50 3.99
N LYS A 85 3.72 10.38 3.23
CA LYS A 85 2.26 10.47 3.21
C LYS A 85 1.60 9.14 2.85
N ASP A 86 2.23 8.32 2.01
CA ASP A 86 1.68 7.04 1.56
C ASP A 86 1.78 5.99 2.68
N ILE A 87 2.87 6.06 3.48
CA ILE A 87 3.04 5.26 4.70
C ILE A 87 1.99 5.63 5.75
N ILE A 88 1.76 6.93 5.97
CA ILE A 88 0.76 7.44 6.92
C ILE A 88 -0.66 7.08 6.48
N ALA A 89 -0.98 7.27 5.19
CA ALA A 89 -2.29 6.94 4.64
C ALA A 89 -2.62 5.45 4.77
N ARG A 90 -1.61 4.58 4.65
CA ARG A 90 -1.77 3.13 4.86
C ARG A 90 -2.02 2.76 6.32
N ARG A 91 -1.42 3.47 7.28
CA ARG A 91 -1.63 3.23 8.73
C ARG A 91 -3.00 3.68 9.21
N SER A 92 -3.62 4.62 8.50
CA SER A 92 -4.99 5.02 8.80
C SER A 92 -5.91 3.84 8.47
N PRO A 93 -6.64 3.28 9.45
CA PRO A 93 -7.64 2.28 9.13
C PRO A 93 -8.60 2.95 8.16
N ARG A 94 -8.71 2.41 6.93
CA ARG A 94 -9.81 2.75 6.04
C ARG A 94 -11.06 2.63 6.91
N ARG A 95 -11.75 3.74 7.17
CA ARG A 95 -13.10 3.69 7.76
C ARG A 95 -13.87 2.76 6.84
N SER A 96 -14.08 1.53 7.32
CA SER A 96 -14.88 0.54 6.64
C SER A 96 -16.25 1.17 6.46
N GLY A 97 -16.55 1.57 5.22
CA GLY A 97 -17.83 2.14 4.82
C GLY A 97 -18.91 1.07 4.78
N PHE A 98 -19.17 0.45 5.92
CA PHE A 98 -20.34 -0.37 6.19
C PHE A 98 -21.09 0.22 7.38
N ASP A 99 -21.54 1.47 7.26
CA ASP A 99 -22.71 1.93 7.99
C ASP A 99 -23.92 1.22 7.40
N ARG A 100 -24.17 0.05 8.00
CA ARG A 100 -25.44 -0.64 8.19
C ARG A 100 -26.63 0.15 7.66
N ALA A 101 -27.11 -0.24 6.48
CA ALA A 101 -28.42 0.14 5.99
C ALA A 101 -29.48 -0.16 7.06
N GLU A 102 -30.14 0.93 7.47
CA GLU A 102 -31.49 1.04 8.00
C GLU A 102 -32.28 -0.28 8.14
N ALA A 103 -32.22 -0.88 9.33
CA ALA A 103 -33.25 -1.80 9.78
C ALA A 103 -34.22 -1.04 10.70
N ARG A 104 -35.15 -0.30 10.10
CA ARG A 104 -36.37 0.12 10.80
C ARG A 104 -37.04 -1.13 11.41
N PRO A 105 -37.34 -1.16 12.72
CA PRO A 105 -38.19 -2.22 13.24
C PRO A 105 -39.59 -2.01 12.67
N ARG A 106 -40.11 -3.01 11.95
CA ARG A 106 -41.53 -3.07 11.59
C ARG A 106 -42.35 -3.10 12.88
N PRO A 107 -43.43 -2.31 13.01
CA PRO A 107 -44.34 -2.45 14.14
C PRO A 107 -45.01 -3.83 14.09
N PRO A 108 -45.27 -4.48 15.24
CA PRO A 108 -45.93 -5.77 15.26
C PRO A 108 -47.39 -5.64 14.79
N VAL A 109 -47.76 -6.47 13.82
CA VAL A 109 -49.15 -6.74 13.46
C VAL A 109 -49.83 -7.38 14.68
N ARG A 110 -50.80 -6.67 15.26
CA ARG A 110 -51.64 -7.21 16.33
C ARG A 110 -52.73 -8.06 15.67
N THR A 111 -52.59 -9.38 15.76
CA THR A 111 -53.67 -10.33 15.47
C THR A 111 -54.65 -10.36 16.65
N SER A 112 -55.91 -10.07 16.33
CA SER A 112 -57.18 -10.65 16.79
C SER A 112 -57.46 -10.89 18.28
N ASP A 113 -58.57 -10.34 18.77
CA ASP A 113 -59.77 -11.08 19.27
C ASP A 113 -60.49 -10.34 20.42
N GLY A 114 -61.80 -10.14 20.24
CA GLY A 114 -62.74 -9.51 21.19
C GLY A 114 -63.85 -8.77 20.49
#